data_AF-A0A1Q3C7W9-F1
#
_entry.id   AF-A0A1Q3C7W9-F1
#
_cell.length_a   1.000
_cell.length_b   1.000
_cell.length_c   1.000
_cell.angle_alpha   90.00
_cell.angle_beta   90.00
_cell.angle_gamma   90.00
#
_symmetry.space_group_name_H-M   'P 1'
#
loop_
_entity.id
_entity.type
_entity.pdbx_description
1 polymer ?
#
loop_
_entity_poly.entity_id
_entity_poly.type
_entity_poly.pdbx_seq_one_letter_code
_entity_poly.pdbx_strand_id
1 'polypeptide(L)'
;VDSGAQVNCIQEELIPKKLFEKTEQKLSTANGENLRVKFKISGVHICNGNIYIKQSFILVKDNLDIGIVLGQPFLEVIKPFKVTNEGITTKLFQQKILFTFNEKPITKEINLLKILSIFKEHSINLIRTKEKYLSNKKLEQQLLASQIYNKKLIRPSKSSLSYATFYIDKNSETSRLLINYKPLHIVRHPISNKKDLLKRLNESDLTIPFKHYECNVMSFDTPSKITNDIFIPYSSFQLTIF
;
A
#
# COMPACT_ATOMS: atom_id res chain seq x y z
N VAL A 1 13.30 -24.11 -24.01
CA VAL A 1 12.23 -24.75 -23.23
C VAL A 1 11.34 -23.63 -22.71
N ASP A 2 10.04 -23.72 -22.92
CA ASP A 2 9.07 -22.69 -22.55
C ASP A 2 7.89 -23.31 -21.80
N SER A 3 7.77 -22.99 -20.50
CA SER A 3 6.63 -23.42 -19.69
C SER A 3 5.32 -22.69 -20.04
N GLY A 4 5.37 -21.56 -20.74
CA GLY A 4 4.19 -20.87 -21.25
C GLY A 4 3.60 -21.51 -22.50
N ALA A 5 4.39 -22.31 -23.22
CA ALA A 5 3.96 -22.95 -24.45
C ALA A 5 3.16 -24.23 -24.16
N GLN A 6 1.91 -24.29 -24.63
CA GLN A 6 1.02 -25.45 -24.44
C GLN A 6 1.44 -26.68 -25.26
N VAL A 7 2.20 -26.49 -26.33
CA VAL A 7 2.69 -27.56 -27.21
C VAL A 7 4.14 -27.37 -27.56
N ASN A 8 4.80 -28.43 -28.01
CA ASN A 8 6.12 -28.29 -28.63
C ASN A 8 5.94 -27.77 -30.07
N CYS A 9 6.79 -26.84 -30.48
CA CYS A 9 6.80 -26.27 -31.81
C CYS A 9 8.19 -26.38 -32.44
N ILE A 10 8.23 -26.46 -33.76
CA ILE A 10 9.47 -26.40 -34.55
C ILE A 10 9.20 -25.64 -35.85
N GLN A 11 10.19 -24.87 -36.30
CA GLN A 11 10.09 -24.13 -37.55
C GLN A 11 10.07 -25.10 -38.73
N GLU A 12 9.11 -24.91 -39.64
CA GLU A 12 8.87 -25.79 -40.81
C GLU A 12 10.14 -26.02 -41.63
N GLU A 13 11.00 -25.01 -41.77
CA GLU A 13 12.21 -25.03 -42.60
C GLU A 13 13.30 -25.97 -42.08
N LEU A 14 13.25 -26.35 -40.80
CA LEU A 14 14.24 -27.24 -40.18
C LEU A 14 13.97 -28.72 -40.48
N ILE A 15 12.78 -29.07 -40.96
CA ILE A 15 12.33 -30.46 -41.10
C ILE A 15 12.02 -30.80 -42.56
N PRO A 16 12.46 -31.97 -43.08
CA PRO A 16 12.09 -32.42 -44.41
C PRO A 16 10.57 -32.60 -44.58
N LYS A 17 10.01 -32.01 -45.65
CA LYS A 17 8.56 -32.06 -45.97
C LYS A 17 7.94 -33.46 -46.03
N LYS A 18 8.74 -34.48 -46.32
CA LYS A 18 8.32 -35.90 -46.36
C LYS A 18 7.80 -36.43 -45.02
N LEU A 19 8.11 -35.75 -43.91
CA LEU A 19 7.71 -36.14 -42.56
C LEU A 19 6.47 -35.39 -42.06
N PHE A 20 5.85 -34.55 -42.91
CA PHE A 20 4.78 -33.65 -42.47
C PHE A 20 3.45 -34.39 -42.44
N GLU A 21 2.75 -34.30 -41.31
CA GLU A 21 1.38 -34.75 -41.14
C GLU A 21 0.45 -33.52 -41.08
N LYS A 22 -0.71 -33.53 -41.74
CA LYS A 22 -1.66 -32.42 -41.64
C LYS A 22 -2.21 -32.30 -40.21
N THR A 23 -2.47 -31.06 -39.78
CA THR A 23 -3.13 -30.78 -38.50
C THR A 23 -4.12 -29.62 -38.65
N GLU A 24 -5.19 -29.64 -37.86
CA GLU A 24 -6.17 -28.55 -37.75
C GLU A 24 -5.93 -27.66 -36.53
N GLN A 25 -4.85 -27.93 -35.79
CA GLN A 25 -4.51 -27.20 -34.58
C GLN A 25 -4.19 -25.73 -34.91
N LYS A 26 -4.77 -24.83 -34.11
CA LYS A 26 -4.51 -23.39 -34.17
C LYS A 26 -3.68 -23.00 -32.96
N LEU A 27 -2.70 -22.12 -33.18
CA LEU A 27 -1.85 -21.59 -32.14
C LEU A 27 -1.76 -20.07 -32.28
N SER A 28 -1.62 -19.41 -31.15
CA SER A 28 -1.36 -17.98 -31.07
C SER A 28 -0.17 -17.71 -30.15
N THR A 29 0.55 -16.64 -30.42
CA THR A 29 1.66 -16.17 -29.56
C THR A 29 1.10 -15.55 -28.27
N ALA A 30 1.99 -15.29 -27.30
CA ALA A 30 1.63 -14.60 -26.07
C ALA A 30 1.07 -13.18 -26.31
N ASN A 31 1.36 -12.58 -27.47
CA ASN A 31 0.83 -11.27 -27.88
C ASN A 31 -0.55 -11.36 -28.55
N GLY A 32 -1.12 -12.57 -28.68
CA GLY A 32 -2.42 -12.80 -29.32
C GLY A 32 -2.37 -12.92 -30.84
N GLU A 33 -1.19 -12.90 -31.45
CA GLU A 33 -1.04 -13.07 -32.89
C GLU A 33 -1.18 -14.54 -33.28
N ASN A 34 -1.95 -14.81 -34.34
CA ASN A 34 -2.14 -16.18 -34.82
C ASN A 34 -0.93 -16.68 -35.62
N LEU A 35 -0.46 -17.88 -35.31
CA LEU A 35 0.62 -18.55 -36.03
C LEU A 35 0.07 -19.34 -37.22
N ARG A 36 0.79 -19.32 -38.34
CA ARG A 36 0.50 -20.15 -39.51
C ARG A 36 0.96 -21.58 -39.26
N VAL A 37 0.01 -22.40 -38.82
CA VAL A 37 0.16 -23.83 -38.57
C VAL A 37 -0.69 -24.61 -39.55
N LYS A 38 -0.08 -25.55 -40.26
CA LYS A 38 -0.77 -26.49 -41.17
C LYS A 38 -0.37 -27.95 -40.97
N PHE A 39 0.78 -28.16 -40.33
CA PHE A 39 1.39 -29.46 -40.22
C PHE A 39 1.89 -29.74 -38.81
N LYS A 40 2.12 -31.01 -38.53
CA LYS A 40 2.76 -31.53 -37.35
C LYS A 40 3.75 -32.61 -37.75
N ILE A 41 4.59 -33.01 -36.81
CA ILE A 41 5.41 -34.21 -36.90
C ILE A 41 5.26 -35.00 -35.60
N SER A 42 5.03 -36.30 -35.75
CA SER A 42 4.83 -37.22 -34.63
C SER A 42 6.00 -38.19 -34.52
N GLY A 43 6.21 -38.75 -33.32
CA GLY A 43 7.23 -39.79 -33.12
C GLY A 43 8.67 -39.32 -33.23
N VAL A 44 8.91 -38.02 -33.04
CA VAL A 44 10.25 -37.43 -32.94
C VAL A 44 10.84 -37.79 -31.58
N HIS A 45 12.13 -38.13 -31.53
CA HIS A 45 12.81 -38.41 -30.27
C HIS A 45 13.75 -37.26 -29.93
N ILE A 46 13.61 -36.72 -28.72
CA ILE A 46 14.62 -35.84 -28.13
C ILE A 46 15.63 -36.75 -27.43
N CYS A 47 16.88 -36.69 -27.88
CA CYS A 47 17.94 -37.55 -27.39
C CYS A 47 18.87 -36.79 -26.45
N ASN A 48 19.22 -37.41 -25.32
CA ASN A 48 20.28 -36.93 -24.43
C ASN A 48 21.07 -38.12 -23.88
N GLY A 49 22.26 -38.36 -24.42
CA GLY A 49 23.01 -39.60 -24.17
C GLY A 49 22.20 -40.83 -24.60
N ASN A 50 22.00 -41.78 -23.68
CA ASN A 50 21.27 -43.02 -23.93
C ASN A 50 19.74 -42.90 -23.74
N ILE A 51 19.23 -41.69 -23.57
CA ILE A 51 17.83 -41.43 -23.25
C ILE A 51 17.12 -40.88 -24.48
N TYR A 52 15.98 -41.49 -24.80
CA TYR A 52 15.15 -41.14 -25.95
C TYR A 52 13.75 -40.77 -25.46
N ILE A 53 13.38 -39.50 -25.62
CA ILE A 53 12.07 -38.98 -25.20
C ILE A 53 11.22 -38.77 -26.44
N LYS A 54 10.25 -39.65 -26.67
CA LYS A 54 9.30 -39.53 -27.77
C LYS A 54 8.39 -38.33 -27.55
N GLN A 55 8.29 -37.47 -28.56
CA GLN A 55 7.52 -36.23 -28.57
C GLN A 55 6.84 -36.03 -29.93
N SER A 56 5.89 -35.11 -29.95
CA SER A 56 5.29 -34.59 -31.18
C SER A 56 5.46 -33.08 -31.20
N PHE A 57 5.57 -32.51 -32.39
CA PHE A 57 5.78 -31.08 -32.60
C PHE A 57 4.80 -30.54 -33.62
N ILE A 58 4.30 -29.34 -33.34
CA ILE A 58 3.57 -28.55 -34.33
C ILE A 58 4.58 -27.80 -35.19
N LEU A 59 4.37 -27.85 -36.52
CA LEU A 59 5.22 -27.15 -37.46
C LEU A 59 4.68 -25.74 -37.67
N VAL A 60 5.52 -24.75 -37.44
CA VAL A 60 5.19 -23.33 -37.57
C VAL A 60 5.93 -22.75 -38.77
N LYS A 61 5.19 -22.09 -39.67
CA LYS A 61 5.77 -21.42 -40.85
C LYS A 61 6.35 -20.04 -40.52
N ASP A 62 5.79 -19.34 -39.55
CA ASP A 62 6.32 -18.06 -39.08
C ASP A 62 7.69 -18.22 -38.44
N ASN A 63 8.54 -17.20 -38.58
CA ASN A 63 9.84 -17.18 -37.89
C ASN A 63 9.59 -17.06 -36.38
N LEU A 64 10.09 -18.04 -35.62
CA LEU A 64 9.97 -18.07 -34.16
C LEU A 64 11.14 -17.40 -33.44
N ASP A 65 12.18 -16.96 -34.17
CA ASP A 65 13.52 -16.56 -33.71
C ASP A 65 14.31 -17.69 -32.99
N ILE A 66 13.60 -18.57 -32.31
CA ILE A 66 14.07 -19.76 -31.61
C ILE A 66 13.47 -20.95 -32.36
N GLY A 67 14.25 -21.55 -33.27
CA GLY A 67 13.75 -22.55 -34.23
C GLY A 67 13.03 -23.77 -33.63
N ILE A 68 13.23 -24.07 -32.33
CA ILE A 68 12.54 -25.14 -31.60
C ILE A 68 12.06 -24.64 -30.24
N VAL A 69 10.78 -24.85 -29.94
CA VAL A 69 10.17 -24.60 -28.63
C VAL A 69 9.73 -25.92 -28.01
N LEU A 70 10.29 -26.23 -26.84
CA LEU A 70 9.86 -27.37 -26.02
C LEU A 70 8.88 -26.87 -24.95
N GLY A 71 7.61 -27.23 -25.12
CA GLY A 71 6.50 -26.78 -24.29
C GLY A 71 6.13 -27.74 -23.17
N GLN A 72 4.88 -27.62 -22.71
CA GLN A 72 4.29 -28.48 -21.68
C GLN A 72 4.44 -29.98 -21.95
N PRO A 73 4.23 -30.53 -23.16
CA PRO A 73 4.34 -31.98 -23.39
C PRO A 73 5.74 -32.53 -23.11
N PHE A 74 6.80 -31.76 -23.39
CA PHE A 74 8.16 -32.13 -22.99
C PHE A 74 8.34 -32.02 -21.48
N LEU A 75 7.89 -30.92 -20.88
CA LEU A 75 8.02 -30.65 -19.45
C LEU A 75 7.31 -31.70 -18.57
N GLU A 76 6.16 -32.18 -18.99
CA GLU A 76 5.40 -33.23 -18.29
C GLU A 76 6.18 -34.54 -18.23
N VAL A 77 6.84 -34.92 -19.32
CA VAL A 77 7.64 -36.16 -19.36
C VAL A 77 8.88 -36.07 -18.48
N ILE A 78 9.50 -34.90 -18.38
CA ILE A 78 10.71 -34.72 -17.57
C ILE A 78 10.43 -34.39 -16.10
N LYS A 79 9.16 -34.36 -15.65
CA LYS A 79 8.83 -34.14 -14.23
C LYS A 79 9.14 -35.40 -13.38
N PRO A 80 9.61 -35.24 -12.14
CA PRO A 80 10.03 -33.98 -11.52
C PRO A 80 11.41 -33.52 -12.04
N PHE A 81 11.57 -32.21 -12.26
CA PHE A 81 12.86 -31.61 -12.63
C PHE A 81 13.21 -30.42 -11.72
N LYS A 82 14.50 -30.09 -11.65
CA LYS A 82 15.04 -28.90 -10.99
C LYS A 82 15.83 -28.07 -11.99
N VAL A 83 15.69 -26.76 -11.92
CA VAL A 83 16.48 -25.82 -12.72
C VAL A 83 17.65 -25.34 -11.88
N THR A 84 18.87 -25.46 -12.42
CA THR A 84 20.11 -24.95 -11.83
C THR A 84 20.72 -23.89 -12.76
N ASN A 85 21.83 -23.28 -12.35
CA ASN A 85 22.55 -22.33 -13.21
C ASN A 85 23.19 -23.01 -14.44
N GLU A 86 23.38 -24.33 -14.39
CA GLU A 86 23.96 -25.11 -15.48
C GLU A 86 22.92 -25.65 -16.46
N GLY A 87 21.70 -25.91 -16.00
CA GLY A 87 20.70 -26.58 -16.83
C GLY A 87 19.47 -27.07 -16.09
N ILE A 88 18.70 -27.92 -16.77
CA ILE A 88 17.55 -28.63 -16.19
C ILE A 88 17.98 -30.03 -15.81
N THR A 89 17.88 -30.36 -14.52
CA THR A 89 18.18 -31.69 -13.99
C THR A 89 16.89 -32.47 -13.74
N THR A 90 16.82 -33.71 -14.19
CA THR A 90 15.69 -34.61 -13.95
C THR A 90 16.18 -36.03 -13.67
N LYS A 91 15.32 -36.89 -13.13
CA LYS A 91 15.59 -38.32 -12.97
C LYS A 91 14.64 -39.11 -13.87
N LEU A 92 15.14 -39.66 -14.97
CA LEU A 92 14.38 -40.56 -15.85
C LEU A 92 15.04 -41.94 -15.82
N PHE A 93 14.23 -43.00 -15.78
CA PHE A 93 14.72 -44.38 -15.71
C PHE A 93 15.77 -44.61 -14.62
N GLN A 94 15.54 -43.99 -13.46
CA GLN A 94 16.45 -43.97 -12.30
C GLN A 94 17.82 -43.31 -12.53
N GLN A 95 18.10 -42.80 -13.73
CA GLN A 95 19.32 -42.10 -14.09
C GLN A 95 19.10 -40.59 -13.95
N LYS A 96 20.08 -39.90 -13.38
CA LYS A 96 20.08 -38.43 -13.32
C LYS A 96 20.54 -37.88 -14.66
N ILE A 97 19.73 -37.04 -15.28
CA ILE A 97 19.98 -36.43 -16.58
C ILE A 97 20.10 -34.93 -16.39
N LEU A 98 21.04 -34.32 -17.10
CA LEU A 98 21.24 -32.88 -17.17
C LEU A 98 21.01 -32.43 -18.62
N PHE A 99 20.10 -31.48 -18.80
CA PHE A 99 19.95 -30.70 -20.03
C PHE A 99 20.68 -29.37 -19.82
N THR A 100 21.91 -29.29 -20.30
CA THR A 100 22.78 -28.12 -20.12
C THR A 100 22.26 -26.91 -20.89
N PHE A 101 22.34 -25.73 -20.29
CA PHE A 101 22.09 -24.48 -20.99
C PHE A 101 23.31 -24.07 -21.82
N ASN A 102 23.08 -23.64 -23.06
CA ASN A 102 24.16 -23.14 -23.92
C ASN A 102 24.73 -21.82 -23.40
N GLU A 103 23.88 -21.01 -22.77
CA GLU A 103 24.24 -19.73 -22.16
C GLU A 103 23.80 -19.71 -20.71
N LYS A 104 24.47 -18.90 -19.89
CA LYS A 104 24.07 -18.73 -18.50
C LYS A 104 22.64 -18.20 -18.44
N PRO A 105 21.76 -18.78 -17.59
CA PRO A 105 20.41 -18.30 -17.47
C PRO A 105 20.43 -16.86 -16.99
N ILE A 106 19.80 -15.97 -17.76
CA ILE A 106 19.61 -14.58 -17.35
C ILE A 106 18.45 -14.59 -16.36
N THR A 107 18.75 -14.34 -15.08
CA THR A 107 17.71 -13.98 -14.12
C THR A 107 17.16 -12.63 -14.50
N LYS A 108 16.14 -12.60 -15.37
CA LYS A 108 15.31 -11.40 -15.54
C LYS A 108 14.80 -11.04 -14.14
N GLU A 109 14.84 -9.76 -13.83
CA GLU A 109 14.55 -9.12 -12.54
C GLU A 109 13.14 -9.39 -11.96
N ILE A 110 12.42 -10.42 -12.40
CA ILE A 110 11.11 -10.86 -11.93
C ILE A 110 11.10 -11.06 -10.41
N ASN A 111 12.18 -11.60 -9.84
CA ASN A 111 12.29 -11.69 -8.38
C ASN A 111 12.38 -10.30 -7.72
N LEU A 112 13.11 -9.35 -8.32
CA LEU A 112 13.15 -7.97 -7.85
C LEU A 112 11.80 -7.29 -8.01
N LEU A 113 11.11 -7.47 -9.14
CA LEU A 113 9.76 -6.95 -9.37
C LEU A 113 8.75 -7.54 -8.37
N LYS A 114 8.86 -8.83 -8.04
CA LYS A 114 8.03 -9.48 -7.03
C LYS A 114 8.30 -8.91 -5.63
N ILE A 115 9.58 -8.72 -5.27
CA ILE A 115 9.98 -8.08 -4.00
C ILE A 115 9.48 -6.63 -3.94
N LEU A 116 9.65 -5.86 -5.02
CA LEU A 116 9.18 -4.47 -5.13
C LEU A 116 7.66 -4.37 -5.04
N SER A 117 6.93 -5.34 -5.61
CA SER A 117 5.47 -5.42 -5.51
C SER A 117 5.02 -5.62 -4.06
N ILE A 118 5.63 -6.58 -3.35
CA ILE A 118 5.35 -6.85 -1.93
C ILE A 118 5.64 -5.59 -1.10
N PHE A 119 6.76 -4.91 -1.36
CA PHE A 119 7.14 -3.68 -0.65
C PHE A 119 6.16 -2.52 -0.88
N LYS A 120 5.67 -2.36 -2.13
CA LYS A 120 4.65 -1.35 -2.46
C LYS A 120 3.34 -1.63 -1.71
N GLU A 121 2.90 -2.88 -1.66
CA GLU A 121 1.67 -3.27 -0.98
C GLU A 121 1.75 -3.00 0.54
N HIS A 122 2.86 -3.37 1.17
CA HIS A 122 3.11 -3.05 2.58
C HIS A 122 3.07 -1.54 2.84
N SER A 123 3.70 -0.75 1.97
CA SER A 123 3.73 0.71 2.09
C SER A 123 2.33 1.32 1.98
N ILE A 124 1.51 0.85 1.04
CA ILE A 124 0.11 1.28 0.85
C ILE A 124 -0.74 0.93 2.08
N ASN A 125 -0.58 -0.28 2.63
CA ASN A 125 -1.32 -0.72 3.82
C ASN A 125 -0.97 0.12 5.05
N LEU A 126 0.30 0.50 5.21
CA LEU A 126 0.74 1.40 6.29
C LEU A 126 0.11 2.79 6.15
N ILE A 127 0.08 3.35 4.94
CA ILE A 127 -0.55 4.65 4.65
C ILE A 127 -2.05 4.58 4.99
N ARG A 128 -2.77 3.57 4.48
CA ARG A 128 -4.20 3.38 4.75
C ARG A 128 -4.51 3.27 6.24
N THR A 129 -3.64 2.60 7.01
CA THR A 129 -3.79 2.46 8.47
C THR A 129 -3.64 3.82 9.17
N LYS A 130 -2.63 4.61 8.78
CA LYS A 130 -2.42 5.96 9.33
C LYS A 130 -3.54 6.92 8.96
N GLU A 131 -4.05 6.86 7.73
CA GLU A 131 -5.20 7.65 7.29
C GLU A 131 -6.46 7.31 8.08
N LYS A 132 -6.73 6.01 8.30
CA LYS A 132 -7.87 5.57 9.13
C LYS A 132 -7.76 6.07 10.57
N TYR A 133 -6.57 5.98 11.18
CA TYR A 133 -6.33 6.50 12.53
C TYR A 133 -6.58 8.02 12.60
N LEU A 134 -6.06 8.78 11.64
CA LEU A 134 -6.24 10.23 11.61
C LEU A 134 -7.71 10.63 11.38
N SER A 135 -8.41 9.90 10.51
CA SER A 135 -9.84 10.10 10.27
C SER A 135 -10.68 9.85 11.53
N ASN A 136 -10.40 8.75 12.24
CA ASN A 136 -11.06 8.44 13.51
C ASN A 136 -10.83 9.54 14.55
N LYS A 137 -9.57 9.98 14.72
CA LYS A 137 -9.24 11.07 15.64
C LYS A 137 -9.95 12.37 15.28
N LYS A 138 -10.09 12.67 13.98
CA LYS A 138 -10.85 13.84 13.51
C LYS A 138 -12.35 13.73 13.84
N LEU A 139 -12.93 12.54 13.72
CA LEU A 139 -14.32 12.28 14.06
C LEU A 139 -14.59 12.45 15.56
N GLU A 140 -13.70 11.93 16.41
CA GLU A 140 -13.78 12.10 17.87
C GLU A 140 -13.76 13.58 18.28
N GLN A 141 -12.86 14.37 17.67
CA GLN A 141 -12.79 15.81 17.91
C GLN A 141 -14.07 16.54 17.48
N GLN A 142 -14.66 16.16 16.35
CA GLN A 142 -15.92 16.74 15.90
C GLN A 142 -17.09 16.37 16.83
N LEU A 143 -17.13 15.14 17.33
CA LEU A 143 -18.15 14.69 18.27
C LEU A 143 -18.06 15.47 19.58
N LEU A 144 -16.84 15.65 20.12
CA LEU A 144 -16.65 16.41 21.36
C LEU A 144 -17.06 17.88 21.20
N ALA A 145 -16.68 18.51 20.08
CA ALA A 145 -17.09 19.88 19.78
C ALA A 145 -18.63 20.02 19.71
N SER A 146 -19.31 19.04 19.11
CA SER A 146 -20.77 18.98 19.05
C SER A 146 -21.41 18.84 20.45
N GLN A 147 -20.83 18.00 21.32
CA GLN A 147 -21.31 17.86 22.70
C GLN A 147 -21.20 19.17 23.51
N ILE A 148 -20.07 19.88 23.40
CA ILE A 148 -19.85 21.16 24.08
C ILE A 148 -20.79 22.24 23.53
N TYR A 149 -21.01 22.26 22.21
CA TYR A 149 -21.98 23.14 21.54
C TYR A 149 -23.41 22.88 22.02
N ASN A 150 -23.85 21.62 22.07
CA ASN A 150 -25.21 21.25 22.52
C ASN A 150 -25.45 21.60 23.99
N LYS A 151 -24.42 21.53 24.83
CA LYS A 151 -24.46 22.02 26.23
C LYS A 151 -24.49 23.55 26.34
N LYS A 152 -24.52 24.28 25.21
CA LYS A 152 -24.48 25.75 25.11
C LYS A 152 -23.25 26.37 25.79
N LEU A 153 -22.16 25.62 25.91
CA LEU A 153 -20.91 26.14 26.48
C LEU A 153 -20.10 26.95 25.46
N ILE A 154 -20.31 26.69 24.16
CA ILE A 154 -19.71 27.45 23.05
C ILE A 154 -20.76 27.80 21.99
N ARG A 155 -20.53 28.85 21.20
CA ARG A 155 -21.34 29.27 20.03
C ARG A 155 -20.44 29.61 18.84
N PRO A 156 -20.92 29.66 17.58
CA PRO A 156 -20.07 30.04 16.45
C PRO A 156 -19.62 31.49 16.60
N SER A 157 -18.34 31.76 16.33
CA SER A 157 -17.78 33.11 16.40
C SER A 157 -17.51 33.68 15.01
N LYS A 158 -17.62 35.00 14.90
CA LYS A 158 -17.19 35.80 13.73
C LYS A 158 -15.98 36.68 14.04
N SER A 159 -15.40 36.54 15.22
CA SER A 159 -14.26 37.34 15.65
C SER A 159 -13.03 37.06 14.80
N SER A 160 -12.22 38.10 14.62
CA SER A 160 -10.91 38.01 13.96
C SER A 160 -9.82 37.47 14.88
N LEU A 161 -10.08 37.40 16.19
CA LEU A 161 -9.15 36.85 17.17
C LEU A 161 -9.44 35.36 17.35
N SER A 162 -8.40 34.53 17.43
CA SER A 162 -8.59 33.09 17.53
C SER A 162 -7.42 32.43 18.26
N TYR A 163 -7.72 31.50 19.17
CA TYR A 163 -6.71 30.75 19.91
C TYR A 163 -6.56 29.32 19.41
N ALA A 164 -5.31 28.84 19.38
CA ALA A 164 -5.01 27.45 19.10
C ALA A 164 -5.51 26.56 20.25
N THR A 165 -6.29 25.54 19.92
CA THR A 165 -6.76 24.54 20.88
C THR A 165 -6.11 23.19 20.59
N PHE A 166 -5.71 22.48 21.65
CA PHE A 166 -5.13 21.14 21.53
C PHE A 166 -5.87 20.19 22.46
N TYR A 167 -6.10 18.97 21.97
CA TYR A 167 -6.65 17.90 22.79
C TYR A 167 -5.51 17.22 23.53
N ILE A 168 -5.61 17.18 24.86
CA ILE A 168 -4.71 16.40 25.69
C ILE A 168 -5.40 15.09 26.01
N ASP A 169 -4.81 14.02 25.52
CA ASP A 169 -5.14 12.67 25.94
C ASP A 169 -4.26 12.34 27.15
N LYS A 170 -4.84 12.42 28.35
CA LYS A 170 -4.21 11.85 29.54
C LYS A 170 -4.71 10.42 29.62
N ASN A 171 -3.91 9.48 30.13
CA ASN A 171 -4.26 8.07 30.35
C ASN A 171 -5.49 7.82 31.28
N SER A 172 -6.33 8.83 31.52
CA SER A 172 -7.63 8.77 32.19
C SER A 172 -8.75 8.84 31.14
N GLU A 173 -9.87 8.16 31.39
CA GLU A 173 -11.04 7.92 30.51
C GLU A 173 -11.67 9.13 29.75
N THR A 174 -11.17 10.36 29.90
CA THR A 174 -11.73 11.56 29.27
C THR A 174 -10.64 12.48 28.69
N SER A 175 -10.64 12.67 27.37
CA SER A 175 -9.83 13.67 26.68
C SER A 175 -10.27 15.08 27.08
N ARG A 176 -9.31 15.98 27.34
CA ARG A 176 -9.58 17.38 27.72
C ARG A 176 -9.18 18.33 26.58
N LEU A 177 -10.03 19.32 26.30
CA LEU A 177 -9.71 20.41 25.39
C LEU A 177 -8.91 21.48 26.15
N LEU A 178 -7.66 21.70 25.77
CA LEU A 178 -6.82 22.77 26.31
C LEU A 178 -6.78 23.95 25.34
N ILE A 179 -6.98 25.14 25.87
CA ILE A 179 -6.91 26.39 25.12
C ILE A 179 -5.54 27.02 25.38
N ASN A 180 -4.74 27.21 24.34
CA ASN A 180 -3.43 27.82 24.49
C ASN A 180 -3.53 29.36 24.50
N TYR A 181 -3.58 29.95 25.69
CA TYR A 181 -3.60 31.40 25.89
C TYR A 181 -2.23 32.08 25.81
N LYS A 182 -1.12 31.37 25.55
CA LYS A 182 0.23 31.99 25.49
C LYS A 182 0.36 33.22 24.58
N PRO A 183 -0.38 33.37 23.45
CA PRO A 183 -0.30 34.58 22.62
C PRO A 183 -0.83 35.87 23.30
N LEU A 184 -1.56 35.79 24.43
CA LEU A 184 -2.15 36.96 25.10
C LEU A 184 -1.10 37.97 25.62
N HIS A 185 0.15 37.53 25.83
CA HIS A 185 1.15 38.32 26.52
C HIS A 185 1.78 39.45 25.69
N ILE A 186 1.53 39.53 24.38
CA ILE A 186 2.29 40.42 23.48
C ILE A 186 1.65 41.81 23.27
N VAL A 187 0.41 42.06 23.71
CA VAL A 187 -0.20 43.40 23.59
C VAL A 187 -0.61 43.95 24.96
N ARG A 188 0.39 44.35 25.76
CA ARG A 188 0.16 45.23 26.92
C ARG A 188 0.08 46.67 26.44
N HIS A 189 -1.10 47.12 26.02
CA HIS A 189 -1.41 48.55 26.06
C HIS A 189 -1.71 48.97 27.51
N PRO A 190 -1.42 50.22 27.91
CA PRO A 190 -1.69 50.71 29.25
C PRO A 190 -3.16 50.47 29.63
N ILE A 191 -3.36 50.06 30.88
CA ILE A 191 -4.61 49.50 31.43
C ILE A 191 -5.78 50.44 31.15
N SER A 192 -6.64 50.08 30.20
CA SER A 192 -7.93 50.73 30.01
C SER A 192 -8.97 50.03 30.87
N ASN A 193 -9.61 50.81 31.75
CA ASN A 193 -10.84 50.59 32.52
C ASN A 193 -11.27 49.13 32.86
N LYS A 194 -11.46 48.83 34.16
CA LYS A 194 -11.94 47.54 34.71
C LYS A 194 -13.17 46.95 33.99
N LYS A 195 -14.06 47.79 33.45
CA LYS A 195 -15.24 47.35 32.67
C LYS A 195 -14.90 46.76 31.30
N ASP A 196 -13.83 47.24 30.65
CA ASP A 196 -13.41 46.79 29.31
C ASP A 196 -12.75 45.40 29.37
N LEU A 197 -11.96 45.15 30.42
CA LEU A 197 -11.39 43.82 30.69
C LEU A 197 -12.47 42.76 30.94
N LEU A 198 -13.53 43.09 31.70
CA LEU A 198 -14.63 42.16 31.97
C LEU A 198 -15.40 41.80 30.70
N LYS A 199 -15.53 42.75 29.76
CA LYS A 199 -16.16 42.53 28.47
C LYS A 199 -15.33 41.58 27.58
N ARG A 200 -14.02 41.81 27.49
CA ARG A 200 -13.10 40.96 26.70
C ARG A 200 -12.89 39.56 27.28
N LEU A 201 -13.08 39.36 28.58
CA LEU A 201 -13.00 38.05 29.23
C LEU A 201 -14.25 37.19 28.99
N ASN A 202 -15.40 37.83 28.76
CA ASN A 202 -16.66 37.16 28.43
C ASN A 202 -16.78 36.82 26.94
N GLU A 203 -15.85 37.34 26.10
CA GLU A 203 -15.84 37.19 24.65
C GLU A 203 -14.50 36.55 24.20
N SER A 204 -14.32 35.24 24.40
CA SER A 204 -13.08 34.54 24.02
C SER A 204 -13.31 33.46 22.96
N ASP A 205 -12.52 33.56 21.87
CA ASP A 205 -12.70 32.78 20.64
C ASP A 205 -11.66 31.68 20.44
N LEU A 206 -12.13 30.50 20.09
CA LEU A 206 -11.39 29.25 19.97
C LEU A 206 -11.46 28.72 18.55
N THR A 207 -10.31 28.28 18.06
CA THR A 207 -10.20 27.57 16.78
C THR A 207 -9.99 26.09 17.06
N ILE A 208 -11.02 25.30 16.78
CA ILE A 208 -10.91 23.85 16.61
C ILE A 208 -10.51 23.64 15.14
N PRO A 209 -9.65 22.66 14.80
CA PRO A 209 -9.34 22.38 13.40
C PRO A 209 -10.64 22.39 12.58
N PHE A 210 -10.69 23.28 11.58
CA PHE A 210 -11.80 23.48 10.64
C PHE A 210 -13.00 24.37 11.07
N LYS A 211 -13.13 24.91 12.30
CA LYS A 211 -14.23 25.84 12.70
C LYS A 211 -13.87 26.80 13.87
N HIS A 212 -14.49 27.99 13.89
CA HIS A 212 -14.33 29.02 14.94
C HIS A 212 -15.54 29.08 15.89
N TYR A 213 -15.29 29.09 17.20
CA TYR A 213 -16.31 29.15 18.24
C TYR A 213 -15.93 30.15 19.35
N GLU A 214 -16.88 30.70 20.08
CA GLU A 214 -16.67 31.56 21.26
C GLU A 214 -17.22 30.86 22.51
N CYS A 215 -16.57 31.02 23.66
CA CYS A 215 -17.02 30.49 24.94
C CYS A 215 -18.17 31.33 25.53
N ASN A 216 -19.25 30.67 25.93
CA ASN A 216 -20.34 31.30 26.68
C ASN A 216 -20.09 31.32 28.20
N VAL A 217 -19.08 30.57 28.67
CA VAL A 217 -18.72 30.44 30.09
C VAL A 217 -17.21 30.63 30.27
N MET A 218 -16.80 31.09 31.45
CA MET A 218 -15.38 31.33 31.75
C MET A 218 -14.57 30.04 31.67
N SER A 219 -13.45 30.08 30.95
CA SER A 219 -12.57 28.92 30.76
C SER A 219 -11.62 28.71 31.96
N PHE A 220 -11.20 27.47 32.19
CA PHE A 220 -10.36 27.12 33.35
C PHE A 220 -8.95 27.74 33.34
N ASP A 221 -8.40 28.07 32.17
CA ASP A 221 -7.02 28.57 32.04
C ASP A 221 -6.93 30.10 31.86
N THR A 222 -8.00 30.84 32.17
CA THR A 222 -8.02 32.30 32.03
C THR A 222 -7.25 32.96 33.18
N PRO A 223 -6.13 33.68 32.94
CA PRO A 223 -5.39 34.32 34.03
C PRO A 223 -6.13 35.60 34.46
N SER A 224 -6.93 35.52 35.52
CA SER A 224 -7.50 36.71 36.14
C SER A 224 -7.34 36.64 37.67
N LYS A 225 -7.03 37.78 38.29
CA LYS A 225 -7.01 37.97 39.75
C LYS A 225 -8.37 37.68 40.42
N ILE A 226 -9.44 37.43 39.65
CA ILE A 226 -10.80 37.18 40.14
C ILE A 226 -10.90 35.83 40.88
N THR A 227 -10.02 34.87 40.59
CA THR A 227 -9.99 33.58 41.31
C THR A 227 -9.51 33.68 42.75
N ASN A 228 -8.78 34.74 43.13
CA ASN A 228 -8.34 34.91 44.51
C ASN A 228 -9.42 35.54 45.40
N ASP A 229 -10.14 36.56 44.92
CA ASP A 229 -11.08 37.31 45.78
C ASP A 229 -12.39 36.54 46.08
N ILE A 230 -12.77 35.57 45.25
CA ILE A 230 -14.04 34.81 45.41
C ILE A 230 -13.84 33.51 46.21
N PHE A 231 -12.67 32.87 46.15
CA PHE A 231 -12.46 31.53 46.74
C PHE A 231 -11.72 31.52 48.09
N ILE A 232 -11.17 32.65 48.56
CA ILE A 232 -10.45 32.71 49.84
C ILE A 232 -11.31 32.48 51.10
N PRO A 233 -12.64 32.73 51.17
CA PRO A 233 -13.39 32.43 52.39
C PRO A 233 -13.75 30.94 52.57
N TYR A 234 -13.60 30.09 51.55
CA TYR A 234 -14.19 28.74 51.54
C TYR A 234 -13.25 27.59 51.16
N SER A 235 -11.93 27.79 51.13
CA SER A 235 -10.99 26.72 50.74
C SER A 235 -9.80 26.61 51.69
N SER A 236 -9.69 25.47 52.36
CA SER A 236 -8.55 25.06 53.20
C SER A 236 -7.43 24.37 52.39
N PHE A 237 -7.28 24.65 51.10
CA PHE A 237 -6.24 24.04 50.27
C PHE A 237 -5.50 25.09 49.44
N GLN A 238 -4.17 25.14 49.63
CA GLN A 238 -3.23 25.93 48.83
C GLN A 238 -3.12 25.37 47.40
N LEU A 239 -3.16 26.26 46.41
CA LEU A 239 -2.90 25.94 45.00
C LEU A 239 -1.52 26.49 44.61
N THR A 240 -0.58 25.58 44.35
CA THR A 240 0.73 25.88 43.76
C THR A 240 0.61 25.83 42.23
N ILE A 241 1.10 26.87 41.55
CA ILE A 241 1.08 27.01 40.08
C ILE A 241 2.53 26.89 39.58
N PHE A 242 2.76 26.10 38.51
CA PHE A 242 3.99 26.13 37.70
C PHE A 242 3.80 27.04 36.49
#